data_AF-A0A1M3QUX5-F1
#
_entry.id   AF-A0A1M3QUX5-F1
#
_cell.length_a   1.000
_cell.length_b   1.000
_cell.length_c   1.000
_cell.angle_alpha   90.00
_cell.angle_beta   90.00
_cell.angle_gamma   90.00
#
_symmetry.space_group_name_H-M   'P 1'
#
loop_
_entity.id
_entity.type
_entity.pdbx_description
1 polymer ?
#
loop_
_entity_poly.entity_id
_entity_poly.type
_entity_poly.pdbx_seq_one_letter_code
_entity_poly.pdbx_strand_id
1 'polypeptide(L)'
;MIEKIKPQVVFLDIEMPEVNGLDLKELYDKDILTVFCTAYSEYAIKSYELQAADYLVKPITHNRFLKTVYRLVEQIETRKKLRQVVSAENYITIKSEHKVKIIKIDIDDLDYIESSRNYIAFHR
;
A
#
# COMPACT_ATOMS: atom_id res chain seq x y z
N MET A 1 5.47 -8.54 12.86
CA MET A 1 4.03 -8.15 12.98
C MET A 1 3.59 -7.32 11.78
N ILE A 2 4.30 -6.24 11.45
CA ILE A 2 4.01 -5.37 10.29
C ILE A 2 3.93 -6.18 8.98
N GLU A 3 4.90 -7.04 8.71
CA GLU A 3 4.89 -7.89 7.49
C GLU A 3 3.71 -8.86 7.42
N LYS A 4 3.22 -9.33 8.57
CA LYS A 4 2.08 -10.27 8.64
C LYS A 4 0.75 -9.56 8.44
N ILE A 5 0.59 -8.40 9.07
CA ILE A 5 -0.66 -7.63 9.04
C ILE A 5 -0.77 -6.80 7.75
N LYS A 6 0.36 -6.44 7.13
CA LYS A 6 0.45 -5.57 5.95
C LYS A 6 -0.41 -4.30 6.10
N PRO A 7 -0.19 -3.51 7.17
CA PRO A 7 -1.01 -2.33 7.43
C PRO A 7 -0.80 -1.28 6.33
N GLN A 8 -1.83 -0.49 6.04
CA GLN A 8 -1.71 0.62 5.09
C GLN A 8 -1.01 1.84 5.71
N VAL A 9 -1.12 1.99 7.04
CA VAL A 9 -0.57 3.09 7.82
C VAL A 9 0.03 2.57 9.12
N VAL A 10 1.17 3.12 9.53
CA VAL A 10 1.79 2.89 10.83
C VAL A 10 2.07 4.23 11.52
N PHE A 11 1.65 4.36 12.78
CA PHE A 11 2.12 5.42 13.67
C PHE A 11 3.26 4.84 14.51
N LEU A 12 4.45 5.44 14.41
CA LEU A 12 5.68 4.86 14.93
C LEU A 12 6.41 5.86 15.83
N ASP A 13 6.82 5.44 17.02
CA ASP A 13 7.73 6.24 17.84
C ASP A 13 9.17 6.10 17.34
N ILE A 14 10.00 7.11 17.55
CA ILE A 14 11.43 7.08 17.16
C ILE A 14 12.26 6.50 18.30
N GLU A 15 12.04 6.96 19.53
CA GLU A 15 12.74 6.42 20.70
C GLU A 15 11.98 5.22 21.24
N MET A 16 12.37 4.04 20.76
CA MET A 16 11.85 2.77 21.26
C MET A 16 12.98 1.94 21.88
N PRO A 17 12.68 1.13 22.91
CA PRO A 17 13.62 0.13 23.40
C PRO A 17 14.02 -0.83 22.28
N GLU A 18 15.27 -1.28 22.30
CA GLU A 18 15.86 -2.29 21.39
C GLU A 18 16.09 -1.83 19.94
N VAL A 19 15.12 -1.15 19.31
CA VAL A 19 15.21 -0.73 17.90
C VAL A 19 14.68 0.69 17.74
N ASN A 20 15.44 1.56 17.08
CA ASN A 20 14.97 2.92 16.75
C ASN A 20 13.88 2.87 15.67
N GLY A 21 12.85 3.70 15.78
CA GLY A 21 11.77 3.76 14.80
C GLY A 21 12.23 4.13 13.39
N LEU A 22 13.29 4.94 13.26
CA LEU A 22 13.88 5.28 11.96
C LEU A 22 14.49 4.04 11.30
N ASP A 23 15.27 3.26 12.07
CA ASP A 23 15.86 2.02 11.58
C ASP A 23 14.76 1.01 11.22
N LEU A 24 13.70 0.92 12.04
CA LEU A 24 12.57 0.04 11.76
C LEU A 24 11.85 0.41 10.45
N LYS A 25 11.75 1.71 10.11
CA LYS A 25 11.13 2.17 8.86
C LYS A 25 11.84 1.67 7.61
N GLU A 26 13.14 1.40 7.70
CA GLU A 26 13.92 0.85 6.59
C GLU A 26 13.66 -0.64 6.38
N LEU A 27 13.16 -1.35 7.39
CA LEU A 27 13.00 -2.80 7.37
C LEU A 27 11.69 -3.29 6.75
N TYR A 28 10.67 -2.44 6.64
CA TYR A 28 9.38 -2.83 6.06
C TYR A 28 9.05 -2.09 4.76
N ASP A 29 8.03 -2.61 4.06
CA ASP A 29 7.58 -2.14 2.76
C ASP A 29 7.41 -0.60 2.70
N LYS A 30 8.00 -0.01 1.65
CA LYS A 30 7.96 1.43 1.39
C LYS A 30 6.57 1.94 1.05
N ASP A 31 5.67 1.06 0.60
CA ASP A 31 4.28 1.42 0.32
C ASP A 31 3.49 1.76 1.59
N ILE A 32 3.93 1.28 2.76
CA ILE A 32 3.27 1.53 4.04
C ILE A 32 3.50 2.99 4.47
N LEU A 33 2.42 3.75 4.57
CA LEU A 33 2.46 5.13 5.02
C LEU A 33 2.88 5.19 6.49
N THR A 34 3.94 5.92 6.78
CA THR A 34 4.47 6.00 8.15
C THR A 34 4.35 7.40 8.70
N VAL A 35 3.79 7.52 9.90
CA VAL A 35 3.75 8.77 10.67
C VAL A 35 4.60 8.61 11.92
N PHE A 36 5.65 9.41 12.03
CA PHE A 36 6.49 9.40 13.23
C PHE A 36 5.84 10.21 14.35
N CYS A 37 5.90 9.68 15.57
CA CYS A 37 5.29 10.26 16.77
C CYS A 37 6.31 10.28 17.92
N THR A 38 7.03 11.39 18.11
CA THR A 38 8.17 11.45 19.05
C THR A 38 8.15 12.71 19.91
N ALA A 39 8.87 12.73 21.04
CA ALA A 39 9.06 13.94 21.83
C ALA A 39 10.11 14.90 21.25
N TYR A 40 10.90 14.42 20.29
CA TYR A 40 12.08 15.11 19.77
C TYR A 40 11.77 15.75 18.42
N SER A 41 12.15 17.01 18.23
CA SER A 41 11.87 17.73 16.97
C SER A 41 13.01 17.61 15.97
N GLU A 42 14.21 17.29 16.43
CA GLU A 42 15.45 17.18 15.67
C GLU A 42 15.43 16.06 14.62
N TYR A 43 14.62 15.01 14.80
CA TYR A 43 14.52 13.91 13.83
C TYR A 43 13.56 14.20 12.67
N ALA A 44 12.90 15.37 12.65
CA ALA A 44 11.95 15.72 11.59
C ALA A 44 12.59 15.70 10.20
N ILE A 45 13.84 16.17 10.06
CA ILE A 45 14.55 16.19 8.77
C ILE A 45 14.81 14.76 8.27
N LYS A 46 15.34 13.88 9.14
CA LYS A 46 15.60 12.47 8.80
C LYS A 46 14.32 11.72 8.41
N SER A 47 13.20 12.05 9.06
CA SER A 47 11.91 11.43 8.72
C SER A 47 11.46 11.72 7.29
N TYR A 48 11.83 12.90 6.76
CA TYR A 48 11.52 13.28 5.39
C TYR A 48 12.37 12.50 4.38
N GLU A 49 13.65 12.26 4.68
CA GLU A 49 14.54 11.41 3.86
C GLU A 49 13.98 9.98 3.73
N LEU A 50 13.37 9.47 4.79
CA LEU A 50 12.69 8.17 4.82
C LEU A 50 11.27 8.18 4.23
N GLN A 51 10.88 9.27 3.57
CA GLN A 51 9.57 9.44 2.94
C GLN A 51 8.39 9.22 3.91
N ALA A 52 8.52 9.67 5.16
CA ALA A 52 7.41 9.66 6.10
C ALA A 52 6.22 10.46 5.57
N ALA A 53 5.01 9.95 5.81
CA ALA A 53 3.77 10.62 5.45
C ALA A 53 3.51 11.86 6.31
N ASP A 54 3.89 11.81 7.59
CA ASP A 54 3.81 12.95 8.50
C ASP A 54 4.72 12.78 9.73
N TYR A 55 4.88 13.86 10.49
CA TYR A 55 5.67 13.91 11.72
C TYR A 55 4.92 14.66 12.82
N LEU A 56 4.73 14.00 13.97
CA LEU A 56 3.97 14.50 15.11
C LEU A 56 4.87 14.57 16.35
N VAL A 57 5.07 15.79 16.84
CA VAL A 57 5.80 16.04 18.09
C VAL A 57 4.85 15.90 19.28
N LYS A 58 5.28 15.17 20.30
CA LYS A 58 4.56 15.02 21.56
C LYS A 58 4.74 16.29 22.43
N PRO A 59 3.69 16.78 23.11
CA PRO A 59 2.34 16.22 23.17
C PRO A 59 1.53 16.47 21.89
N ILE A 60 0.91 15.41 21.37
CA ILE A 60 0.15 15.49 20.11
C ILE A 60 -1.23 16.09 20.40
N THR A 61 -1.48 17.28 19.87
CA THR A 61 -2.80 17.91 20.00
C THR A 61 -3.84 17.19 19.13
N HIS A 62 -5.09 17.17 19.58
CA HIS A 62 -6.18 16.53 18.85
C HIS A 62 -6.33 17.08 17.42
N ASN A 63 -6.22 18.41 17.25
CA ASN A 63 -6.28 19.04 15.93
C ASN A 63 -5.12 18.59 15.02
N ARG A 64 -3.90 18.50 15.56
CA ARG A 64 -2.74 18.06 14.78
C ARG A 64 -2.89 16.61 14.33
N PHE A 65 -3.36 15.74 15.21
CA PHE A 65 -3.66 14.34 14.89
C PHE A 65 -4.73 14.22 13.81
N LEU A 66 -5.86 14.92 13.96
CA LEU A 66 -6.94 14.88 12.96
C LEU A 66 -6.48 15.35 11.58
N LYS A 67 -5.71 16.43 11.49
CA LYS A 67 -5.13 16.90 10.21
C LYS A 67 -4.29 15.81 9.54
N THR A 68 -3.49 15.08 10.30
CA THR A 68 -2.70 13.96 9.78
C THR A 68 -3.60 12.84 9.26
N VAL A 69 -4.60 12.44 10.04
CA VAL A 69 -5.53 11.36 9.66
C VAL A 69 -6.28 11.72 8.37
N TYR A 70 -6.81 12.94 8.24
CA TYR A 70 -7.49 13.36 7.02
C TYR A 70 -6.59 13.28 5.78
N ARG A 71 -5.34 13.75 5.89
CA ARG A 71 -4.35 13.64 4.80
C ARG A 71 -4.05 12.19 4.43
N LEU A 72 -3.90 11.31 5.43
CA LEU A 72 -3.64 9.89 5.19
C LEU A 72 -4.81 9.22 4.46
N VAL A 73 -6.05 9.49 4.88
CA VAL A 73 -7.25 8.94 4.24
C VAL A 73 -7.30 9.38 2.77
N GLU A 74 -7.10 10.66 2.49
CA GLU A 74 -7.08 11.18 1.12
C GLU A 74 -5.99 10.52 0.26
N GLN A 75 -4.79 10.34 0.80
CA GLN A 75 -3.69 9.64 0.11
C GLN A 75 -4.03 8.18 -0.18
N ILE A 76 -4.62 7.46 0.78
CA ILE A 76 -5.03 6.05 0.60
C ILE A 76 -6.10 5.94 -0.48
N GLU A 77 -7.13 6.79 -0.43
CA GLU A 77 -8.19 6.79 -1.43
C GLU A 77 -7.68 7.14 -2.83
N THR A 78 -6.75 8.08 -2.93
CA THR A 78 -6.08 8.42 -4.20
C THR A 78 -5.28 7.24 -4.74
N ARG A 79 -4.50 6.56 -3.89
CA ARG A 79 -3.75 5.35 -4.26
C ARG A 79 -4.67 4.20 -4.69
N LYS A 80 -5.80 4.01 -4.01
CA LYS A 80 -6.81 3.01 -4.40
C LYS A 80 -7.42 3.32 -5.77
N LYS A 81 -7.80 4.57 -6.02
CA LYS A 81 -8.33 5.00 -7.33
C LYS A 81 -7.31 4.80 -8.45
N LEU A 82 -6.06 5.17 -8.22
CA LEU A 82 -4.97 4.94 -9.18
C LEU A 82 -4.78 3.44 -9.46
N ARG A 83 -4.76 2.60 -8.42
CA ARG A 83 -4.71 1.13 -8.58
C ARG A 83 -5.91 0.60 -9.34
N GLN A 84 -7.12 1.11 -9.10
CA GLN A 84 -8.31 0.72 -9.85
C GLN A 84 -8.26 1.14 -11.32
N VAL A 85 -7.70 2.31 -11.63
CA VAL A 85 -7.51 2.73 -13.04
C VAL A 85 -6.51 1.82 -13.74
N VAL A 86 -5.39 1.49 -13.10
CA VAL A 86 -4.39 0.57 -13.66
C VAL A 86 -4.94 -0.86 -13.75
N SER A 87 -5.68 -1.33 -12.74
CA SER A 87 -6.31 -2.66 -12.71
C SER A 87 -7.47 -2.77 -13.73
N ALA A 88 -8.20 -1.69 -13.99
CA ALA A 88 -9.20 -1.65 -15.07
C ALA A 88 -8.59 -1.86 -16.47
N GLU A 89 -7.27 -1.70 -16.62
CA GLU A 89 -6.50 -2.03 -17.83
C GLU A 89 -5.77 -3.39 -17.72
N ASN A 90 -5.81 -4.03 -16.55
CA ASN A 90 -5.12 -5.29 -16.24
C ASN A 90 -5.99 -6.51 -16.58
N TYR A 91 -6.56 -6.53 -17.79
CA TYR A 91 -7.32 -7.67 -18.29
C TYR A 91 -6.72 -8.21 -19.58
N ILE A 92 -6.78 -9.53 -19.74
CA ILE A 92 -6.44 -10.20 -21.00
C ILE A 92 -7.73 -10.38 -21.79
N THR A 93 -7.67 -10.07 -23.09
CA THR A 93 -8.79 -10.28 -24.01
C THR A 93 -8.56 -11.55 -24.83
N ILE A 94 -9.37 -12.58 -24.59
CA ILE A 94 -9.32 -13.84 -25.33
C ILE A 94 -10.44 -13.85 -26.37
N LYS A 95 -10.07 -14.05 -27.63
CA LYS A 95 -11.02 -14.30 -28.72
C LYS A 95 -11.11 -15.82 -28.95
N SER A 96 -12.26 -16.41 -28.66
CA SER A 96 -12.50 -17.82 -28.98
C SER A 96 -12.87 -17.98 -30.45
N GLU A 97 -12.33 -18.98 -31.14
CA GLU A 97 -12.68 -19.28 -32.53
C GLU A 97 -14.07 -19.92 -32.67
N HIS A 98 -14.51 -20.70 -31.67
CA HIS A 98 -15.73 -21.49 -31.74
C HIS A 98 -17.02 -20.73 -31.40
N LYS A 99 -16.89 -19.66 -30.63
CA LYS A 99 -17.96 -18.71 -30.34
C LYS A 99 -17.33 -17.37 -30.60
N VAL A 100 -17.87 -16.56 -31.51
CA VAL A 100 -17.44 -15.17 -31.78
C VAL A 100 -17.74 -14.32 -30.53
N LYS A 101 -17.12 -14.65 -29.42
CA LYS A 101 -17.29 -14.09 -28.09
C LYS A 101 -15.90 -13.73 -27.62
N ILE A 102 -15.72 -12.44 -27.46
CA ILE A 102 -14.53 -11.86 -26.85
C ILE A 102 -14.78 -11.93 -25.34
N ILE A 103 -13.88 -12.58 -24.61
CA ILE A 103 -13.94 -12.70 -23.15
C ILE A 103 -12.81 -11.84 -22.59
N LYS A 104 -13.16 -10.91 -21.71
CA LYS A 104 -12.19 -10.18 -20.89
C LYS A 104 -12.02 -10.93 -19.57
N ILE A 105 -10.78 -11.22 -19.21
CA ILE A 105 -10.42 -11.90 -17.97
C ILE A 105 -9.52 -10.95 -17.20
N ASP A 106 -9.95 -10.55 -16.01
CA ASP A 106 -9.14 -9.74 -15.10
C ASP A 106 -7.95 -10.58 -14.60
N ILE A 107 -6.74 -10.04 -14.67
CA ILE A 107 -5.51 -10.72 -14.24
C ILE A 107 -5.50 -10.88 -12.73
N ASP A 108 -6.12 -9.97 -11.98
CA ASP A 108 -6.17 -10.02 -10.52
C ASP A 108 -7.06 -11.18 -10.01
N ASP A 109 -7.93 -11.72 -10.87
CA ASP A 109 -8.81 -12.87 -10.60
C ASP A 109 -8.28 -14.19 -11.22
N LEU A 110 -7.03 -14.22 -11.71
CA LEU A 110 -6.46 -15.38 -12.40
C LEU A 110 -5.35 -16.04 -11.58
N ASP A 111 -5.64 -17.21 -11.02
CA ASP A 111 -4.68 -18.00 -10.23
C ASP A 111 -3.67 -18.71 -11.13
N TYR A 112 -4.15 -19.41 -12.15
CA TYR A 112 -3.32 -20.10 -13.13
C TYR A 112 -4.07 -20.37 -14.44
N ILE A 113 -3.30 -20.66 -15.49
CA ILE A 113 -3.79 -21.03 -16.82
C ILE A 113 -3.36 -22.47 -17.10
N GLU A 114 -4.30 -23.31 -17.52
CA GLU A 114 -4.03 -24.69 -17.95
C GLU A 114 -4.31 -24.86 -19.44
N SER A 115 -3.44 -25.59 -20.15
CA SER A 115 -3.63 -25.96 -21.54
C SER A 115 -3.86 -27.46 -21.66
N SER A 116 -4.97 -27.87 -22.28
CA SER A 116 -5.31 -29.27 -22.51
C SER A 116 -5.79 -29.49 -23.95
N ARG A 117 -4.93 -30.18 -24.73
CA ARG A 117 -5.11 -30.41 -26.18
C ARG A 117 -5.35 -29.11 -26.94
N ASN A 118 -6.60 -28.85 -27.32
CA ASN A 118 -7.01 -27.69 -28.13
C ASN A 118 -7.77 -26.63 -27.32
N TYR A 119 -7.79 -26.75 -25.98
CA TYR A 119 -8.49 -25.84 -25.10
C TYR A 119 -7.55 -25.23 -24.07
N ILE A 120 -7.78 -23.96 -23.76
CA ILE A 120 -7.13 -23.23 -22.67
C ILE A 120 -8.20 -22.97 -21.60
N ALA A 121 -7.93 -23.39 -20.37
CA ALA A 121 -8.78 -23.16 -19.21
C ALA A 121 -8.14 -22.11 -18.29
N PHE A 122 -8.97 -21.20 -17.79
CA PHE A 122 -8.57 -20.12 -16.89
C PHE A 122 -9.18 -20.41 -15.52
N HIS A 123 -8.36 -20.40 -14.48
CA HIS A 123 -8.74 -20.77 -13.12
C HIS A 123 -8.59 -19.59 -12.18
N ARG A 124 -9.53 -19.48 -11.24
CA ARG A 124 -9.56 -18.53 -10.12
C ARG A 124 -9.53 -19.31 -8.82
#